data_AF-A0A2W0B2A3-F1
#
_entry.id   AF-A0A2W0B2A3-F1
#
_cell.length_a   1.000
_cell.length_b   1.000
_cell.length_c   1.000
_cell.angle_alpha   90.00
_cell.angle_beta   90.00
_cell.angle_gamma   90.00
#
_symmetry.space_group_name_H-M   'P 1'
#
loop_
_entity.id
_entity.type
_entity.pdbx_description
1 polymer ?
#
loop_
_entity_poly.entity_id
_entity_poly.type
_entity_poly.pdbx_seq_one_letter_code
_entity_poly.pdbx_strand_id
1 'polypeptide(L)' 'MAKVFTIPVPPNINRKKRERTSDPRYVEGQRLLVEAMKYLAQSDPLANRAAIELISEHVRTRFRMSDSPLA' A
#
# COMPACT_ATOMS: atom_id res chain seq x y z
N MET A 1 -34.31 7.46 -28.70
CA MET A 1 -34.13 7.01 -27.31
C MET A 1 -33.22 5.78 -27.32
N ALA A 2 -32.01 5.86 -26.76
CA ALA A 2 -31.08 4.73 -26.73
C ALA A 2 -31.30 3.88 -25.47
N LYS A 3 -31.49 2.58 -25.63
CA LYS A 3 -31.72 1.63 -24.54
C LYS A 3 -30.36 1.19 -23.99
N VAL A 4 -29.99 1.70 -22.83
CA VAL A 4 -28.77 1.30 -22.12
C VAL A 4 -29.00 -0.09 -21.54
N PHE A 5 -28.29 -1.09 -22.07
CA PHE A 5 -28.26 -2.43 -21.50
C PHE A 5 -27.06 -2.54 -20.58
N THR A 6 -27.30 -2.60 -19.27
CA THR A 6 -26.29 -2.97 -18.28
C THR A 6 -26.12 -4.49 -18.33
N ILE A 7 -24.96 -4.96 -18.76
CA ILE A 7 -24.60 -6.38 -18.63
C ILE A 7 -24.07 -6.57 -17.21
N PRO A 8 -24.78 -7.27 -16.30
CA PRO A 8 -24.25 -7.57 -14.99
C PRO A 8 -23.14 -8.62 -15.16
N VAL A 9 -21.89 -8.17 -15.19
CA VAL A 9 -20.75 -9.09 -15.12
C VAL A 9 -20.62 -9.49 -13.65
N PRO A 10 -20.87 -10.76 -13.28
CA PRO A 10 -20.63 -11.19 -11.92
C PRO A 10 -19.15 -10.99 -11.59
N PRO A 11 -18.81 -10.42 -10.42
CA PRO A 11 -17.43 -10.30 -10.03
C PRO A 11 -16.80 -11.70 -10.06
N ASN A 12 -15.67 -11.84 -10.72
CA ASN A 12 -14.98 -13.11 -10.80
C ASN A 12 -14.41 -13.44 -9.41
N ILE A 13 -15.20 -14.12 -8.58
CA ILE A 13 -14.85 -14.57 -7.22
C ILE A 13 -13.61 -15.50 -7.25
N ASN A 14 -13.37 -16.15 -8.39
CA ASN A 14 -12.19 -16.97 -8.65
C ASN A 14 -10.92 -16.17 -9.00
N ARG A 15 -10.94 -14.83 -8.94
CA ARG A 15 -9.70 -14.09 -8.67
C ARG A 15 -9.28 -14.44 -7.25
N LYS A 16 -8.66 -15.62 -7.09
CA LYS A 16 -7.30 -15.69 -6.55
C LYS A 16 -7.12 -14.60 -5.52
N LYS A 17 -7.71 -14.70 -4.30
CA LYS A 17 -7.17 -13.98 -3.14
C LYS A 17 -5.71 -14.39 -3.15
N ARG A 18 -4.87 -13.57 -3.78
CA ARG A 18 -3.46 -13.87 -3.95
C ARG A 18 -3.00 -13.85 -2.52
N GLU A 19 -2.75 -15.03 -1.95
CA GLU A 19 -2.12 -15.12 -0.65
C GLU A 19 -0.86 -14.31 -0.82
N ARG A 20 -0.85 -13.13 -0.17
CA ARG A 20 0.34 -12.30 -0.13
C ARG A 20 1.28 -13.08 0.76
N THR A 21 2.04 -13.99 0.17
CA THR A 21 3.18 -14.60 0.83
C THR A 21 4.02 -13.43 1.32
N SER A 22 4.32 -13.42 2.61
CA SER A 22 5.26 -12.47 3.21
C SER A 22 6.64 -12.81 2.66
N ASP A 23 6.88 -12.43 1.40
CA ASP A 23 8.18 -12.58 0.77
C ASP A 23 9.19 -11.90 1.70
N PRO A 24 10.21 -12.60 2.22
CA PRO A 24 11.15 -12.03 3.18
C PRO A 24 11.76 -10.71 2.69
N ARG A 25 11.94 -10.59 1.36
CA ARG A 25 12.41 -9.37 0.68
C ARG A 25 11.48 -8.17 0.88
N TYR A 26 10.19 -8.43 0.99
CA TYR A 26 9.17 -7.41 1.22
C TYR A 26 9.23 -6.88 2.66
N VAL A 27 9.51 -7.76 3.64
CA VAL A 27 9.70 -7.37 5.05
C VAL A 27 10.98 -6.58 5.24
N GLU A 28 12.07 -7.00 4.59
CA GLU A 28 13.35 -6.28 4.60
C GLU A 28 13.23 -4.89 3.96
N GLY A 29 12.55 -4.79 2.81
CA GLY A 29 12.28 -3.50 2.16
C GLY A 29 11.45 -2.55 3.03
N GLN A 30 10.47 -3.08 3.77
CA GLN A 30 9.69 -2.27 4.72
C GLN A 30 10.56 -1.74 5.86
N ARG A 31 11.40 -2.60 6.46
CA ARG A 31 12.31 -2.21 7.55
C ARG A 31 13.26 -1.10 7.11
N LEU A 32 13.85 -1.23 5.91
CA LEU A 32 14.77 -0.26 5.36
C LEU A 32 14.10 1.11 5.13
N LEU A 33 12.87 1.14 4.61
CA LEU A 33 12.13 2.39 4.42
C LEU A 33 11.77 3.08 5.75
N VAL A 34 11.43 2.31 6.79
CA VAL A 34 11.17 2.84 8.14
C VAL A 34 12.44 3.40 8.75
N GLU A 35 13.57 2.72 8.58
CA GLU A 35 14.87 3.19 9.08
C GLU A 35 15.33 4.48 8.37
N ALA A 36 15.10 4.57 7.06
CA ALA A 36 15.35 5.79 6.29
C ALA A 36 14.50 6.98 6.80
N MET A 37 13.21 6.77 7.08
CA MET A 37 12.36 7.80 7.68
C MET A 37 12.87 8.24 9.06
N LYS A 38 13.34 7.29 9.88
CA LYS A 38 13.92 7.58 11.21
C LYS A 38 15.18 8.44 11.08
N TYR A 39 16.06 8.12 10.13
CA TYR A 39 17.26 8.91 9.84
C TYR A 39 16.91 10.34 9.38
N LEU A 40 15.93 10.48 8.48
CA LEU A 40 15.47 11.80 8.01
C LEU A 40 14.86 12.64 9.13
N ALA A 41 14.11 12.01 10.04
CA ALA A 41 13.53 12.69 11.20
C ALA A 41 14.59 13.09 12.25
N GLN A 42 15.66 12.29 12.41
CA GLN A 42 16.76 12.59 13.34
C GLN A 42 17.73 13.66 12.83
N SER A 43 17.92 13.76 11.51
CA SER A 43 18.82 14.73 10.89
C SER A 43 18.21 16.14 10.87
N ASP A 44 17.05 16.30 10.24
CA ASP A 44 16.27 17.55 10.25
C ASP A 44 14.81 17.27 9.83
N PRO A 45 13.86 17.24 10.77
CA PRO A 45 12.49 16.89 10.48
C PRO A 45 11.73 17.96 9.68
N LEU A 46 12.15 19.24 9.76
CA LEU A 46 11.48 20.33 9.05
C LEU A 46 11.94 20.39 7.60
N ALA A 47 13.25 20.29 7.37
CA ALA A 47 13.80 20.26 6.02
C ALA A 47 13.41 18.96 5.27
N ASN A 48 13.31 17.83 5.97
CA ASN A 48 13.04 16.53 5.35
C ASN A 48 11.55 16.14 5.32
N ARG A 49 10.63 17.03 5.72
CA ARG A 49 9.21 16.72 5.83
C ARG A 49 8.63 16.11 4.54
N ALA A 50 8.93 16.70 3.39
CA ALA A 50 8.42 16.22 2.10
C ALA A 50 8.92 14.82 1.75
N ALA A 51 10.19 14.52 2.07
CA ALA A 51 10.76 13.20 1.86
C ALA A 51 10.13 12.14 2.78
N ILE A 52 9.93 12.48 4.05
CA ILE A 52 9.25 11.62 5.02
C ILE A 52 7.80 11.35 4.58
N GLU A 53 7.09 12.37 4.08
CA GLU A 53 5.72 12.26 3.61
C GLU A 53 5.61 11.33 2.39
N LEU A 54 6.48 11.51 1.39
CA LEU A 54 6.57 10.66 0.21
C LEU A 54 6.82 9.19 0.56
N ILE A 55 7.78 8.92 1.46
CA ILE A 55 8.08 7.55 1.89
C ILE A 55 6.90 6.99 2.69
N SER A 56 6.27 7.79 3.54
CA SER A 56 5.10 7.35 4.31
C SER A 56 3.91 6.97 3.42
N GLU A 57 3.70 7.69 2.32
CA GLU A 57 2.67 7.39 1.34
C GLU A 57 2.98 6.09 0.60
N HIS A 58 4.23 5.91 0.16
CA HIS A 58 4.67 4.65 -0.45
C HIS A 58 4.47 3.47 0.50
N VAL A 59 4.80 3.65 1.78
CA VAL A 59 4.62 2.61 2.80
C VAL A 59 3.13 2.28 2.99
N ARG A 60 2.27 3.28 3.12
CA ARG A 60 0.81 3.08 3.32
C ARG A 60 0.12 2.43 2.12
N THR A 61 0.48 2.81 0.90
CA THR A 61 -0.15 2.31 -0.33
C THR A 61 0.33 0.92 -0.70
N ARG A 62 1.63 0.64 -0.54
CA ARG A 62 2.22 -0.63 -0.94
C ARG A 62 2.15 -1.70 0.15
N PHE A 63 2.25 -1.33 1.44
CA PHE A 63 2.30 -2.26 2.59
C PHE A 63 0.99 -2.35 3.39
N ARG A 64 -0.12 -1.89 2.81
CA ARG A 64 -1.45 -2.01 3.42
C ARG A 64 -1.74 -3.45 3.86
N MET A 65 -1.64 -3.66 5.17
CA MET A 65 -2.02 -4.86 5.90
C MET A 65 -3.56 -4.85 5.90
N SER A 66 -4.18 -5.70 5.07
CA SER A 66 -5.64 -5.95 4.98
C SER A 66 -6.55 -4.71 4.86
N ASP A 67 -6.96 -4.38 3.63
CA ASP A 67 -8.21 -3.63 3.40
C ASP A 67 -9.43 -4.56 3.47
N SER A 68 -9.79 -5.02 4.65
CA SER A 68 -11.20 -5.28 4.94
C SER A 68 -11.54 -4.67 6.30
N PRO A 69 -12.16 -3.48 6.34
CA PRO A 69 -12.79 -2.95 7.56
C PRO A 69 -14.07 -3.71 7.94
N LEU A 70 -14.32 -4.88 7.33
CA LEU A 70 -15.44 -5.77 7.57
C LEU A 70 -14.88 -7.19 7.73
N ALA A 71 -14.43 -7.49 8.94
CA ALA A 71 -14.31 -8.86 9.45
C ALA A 71 -15.51 -9.10 10.37
#